data_AF-A0A316UGQ9-F1
#
_entry.id   AF-A0A316UGQ9-F1
#
_cell.length_a   1.000
_cell.length_b   1.000
_cell.length_c   1.000
_cell.angle_alpha   90.00
_cell.angle_beta   90.00
_cell.angle_gamma   90.00
#
_symmetry.space_group_name_H-M   'P 1'
#
loop_
_entity.id
_entity.type
_entity.pdbx_description
1 polymer ?
#
loop_
_entity_poly.entity_id
_entity_poly.type
_entity_poly.pdbx_seq_one_letter_code
_entity_poly.pdbx_strand_id
1 'polypeptide(L)'
;MRYLVPLIALLVSLLPNVAANHFTCNWGGPDPDPEKASFAKFCEAGQNYVNKKRVTFRCDGPREVRVADWGYLGDGLLEFGTPCNGGGYALTSQCQNNTSFWAVCIVPVGKTTKECKYLWRYDDCQWPETFTRDTLPKKVIIYYK
;
A
#
# COMPACT_ATOMS: atom_id res chain seq x y z
N MET A 1 -11.37 55.33 1.23
CA MET A 1 -11.05 53.95 0.77
C MET A 1 -9.84 53.41 1.52
N ARG A 2 -9.97 52.92 2.77
CA ARG A 2 -8.83 52.35 3.54
C ARG A 2 -9.23 51.31 4.62
N TYR A 3 -10.19 50.41 4.42
CA TYR A 3 -10.42 49.30 5.37
C TYR A 3 -11.06 48.08 4.68
N LEU A 4 -10.27 47.24 4.00
CA LEU A 4 -10.78 46.02 3.34
C LEU A 4 -9.70 44.93 3.24
N VAL A 5 -8.88 44.76 4.30
CA VAL A 5 -7.72 43.83 4.28
C VAL A 5 -7.64 42.82 5.45
N PRO A 6 -8.38 42.85 6.59
CA PRO A 6 -8.11 41.86 7.64
C PRO A 6 -8.97 40.59 7.62
N LEU A 7 -9.80 40.32 6.61
CA LEU A 7 -10.70 39.14 6.64
C LEU A 7 -10.12 37.86 6.00
N ILE A 8 -9.06 37.95 5.20
CA ILE A 8 -8.52 36.79 4.46
C ILE A 8 -7.57 35.95 5.34
N ALA A 9 -6.99 36.53 6.40
CA ALA A 9 -6.04 35.82 7.26
C ALA A 9 -6.68 34.78 8.21
N LEU A 10 -8.00 34.83 8.43
CA LEU A 10 -8.68 33.92 9.37
C LEU A 10 -9.19 32.62 8.71
N LEU A 11 -9.23 32.54 7.37
CA LEU A 11 -9.76 31.36 6.66
C LEU A 11 -8.72 30.24 6.50
N VAL A 12 -7.43 30.52 6.66
CA VAL A 12 -6.35 29.53 6.45
C VAL A 12 -6.16 28.62 7.67
N SER A 13 -6.59 29.02 8.87
CA SER A 13 -6.43 28.23 10.11
C SER A 13 -7.51 27.17 10.32
N LEU A 14 -8.54 27.10 9.47
CA LEU A 14 -9.62 26.11 9.56
C LEU A 14 -9.45 24.92 8.62
N LEU A 15 -8.34 24.84 7.88
CA LEU A 15 -8.07 23.65 7.07
C LEU A 15 -7.69 22.51 8.01
N PRO A 16 -8.49 21.43 8.10
CA PRO A 16 -8.10 20.26 8.86
C PRO A 16 -6.79 19.74 8.27
N ASN A 17 -5.79 19.55 9.14
CA ASN A 17 -4.63 18.75 8.75
C ASN A 17 -5.17 17.36 8.44
N VAL A 18 -5.30 17.05 7.15
CA VAL A 18 -5.54 15.68 6.69
C VAL A 18 -4.21 14.96 6.89
N ALA A 19 -3.93 14.59 8.14
CA ALA A 19 -2.94 13.58 8.42
C ALA A 19 -3.49 12.30 7.80
N ALA A 20 -2.96 11.92 6.64
CA ALA A 20 -3.13 10.57 6.15
C ALA A 20 -2.55 9.68 7.24
N ASN A 21 -3.41 8.94 7.94
CA ASN A 21 -2.98 8.01 8.97
C ASN A 21 -2.23 6.89 8.25
N HIS A 22 -0.91 7.02 8.21
CA HIS A 22 -0.04 6.05 7.59
C HIS A 22 0.22 4.95 8.61
N PHE A 23 -0.30 3.75 8.35
CA PHE A 23 -0.19 2.64 9.28
C PHE A 23 0.97 1.73 8.89
N THR A 24 1.71 1.25 9.89
CA THR A 24 2.66 0.17 9.66
C THR A 24 1.89 -1.15 9.52
N CYS A 25 2.21 -1.97 8.51
CA CYS A 25 1.62 -3.28 8.26
C CYS A 25 2.00 -4.27 9.39
N ASN A 26 1.38 -4.15 10.56
CA ASN A 26 1.70 -4.96 11.74
C ASN A 26 0.70 -6.08 12.01
N TRP A 27 -0.46 -6.06 11.34
CA TRP A 27 -1.48 -7.09 11.53
C TRP A 27 -1.07 -8.39 10.82
N GLY A 28 -0.83 -9.44 11.63
CA GLY A 28 -0.47 -10.78 11.14
C GLY A 28 -1.65 -11.59 10.57
N GLY A 29 -2.88 -11.07 10.69
CA GLY A 29 -4.07 -11.71 10.16
C GLY A 29 -4.43 -13.05 10.84
N PRO A 30 -5.35 -13.81 10.20
CA PRO A 30 -5.84 -15.08 10.73
C PRO A 30 -4.89 -16.27 10.52
N ASP A 31 -3.98 -16.23 9.54
CA ASP A 31 -3.00 -17.28 9.26
C ASP A 31 -1.77 -16.66 8.57
N PRO A 32 -0.53 -17.09 8.84
CA PRO A 32 0.64 -16.63 8.09
C PRO A 32 0.60 -17.00 6.59
N ASP A 33 -0.18 -18.02 6.21
CA ASP A 33 -0.44 -18.40 4.83
C ASP A 33 -1.87 -18.01 4.41
N PRO A 34 -2.06 -16.93 3.62
CA PRO A 34 -3.38 -16.43 3.27
C PRO A 34 -4.31 -17.46 2.62
N GLU A 35 -3.74 -18.41 1.88
CA GLU A 35 -4.51 -19.45 1.18
C GLU A 35 -5.21 -20.38 2.20
N LYS A 36 -4.56 -20.69 3.33
CA LYS A 36 -5.17 -21.46 4.43
C LYS A 36 -6.28 -20.69 5.13
N ALA A 37 -6.18 -19.36 5.16
CA ALA A 37 -7.23 -18.46 5.64
C ALA A 37 -8.33 -18.19 4.59
N SER A 38 -8.36 -18.94 3.48
CA SER A 38 -9.32 -18.81 2.38
C SER A 38 -9.25 -17.48 1.64
N PHE A 39 -8.08 -16.83 1.58
CA PHE A 39 -7.86 -15.71 0.68
C PHE A 39 -7.54 -16.22 -0.72
N ALA A 40 -8.07 -15.55 -1.74
CA ALA A 40 -7.74 -15.82 -3.13
C ALA A 40 -6.57 -14.95 -3.57
N LYS A 41 -5.65 -15.52 -4.35
CA LYS A 41 -4.54 -14.74 -4.94
C LYS A 41 -5.11 -13.73 -5.95
N PHE A 42 -4.82 -12.46 -5.72
CA PHE A 42 -5.14 -11.37 -6.64
C PHE A 42 -4.11 -11.29 -7.76
N CYS A 43 -2.83 -11.13 -7.41
CA CYS A 43 -1.74 -11.06 -8.38
C CYS A 43 -0.36 -11.34 -7.74
N GLU A 44 0.63 -11.54 -8.60
CA GLU A 44 2.04 -11.39 -8.26
C GLU A 44 2.58 -10.16 -9.01
N ALA A 45 3.30 -9.29 -8.33
CA ALA A 45 3.78 -8.03 -8.88
C ALA A 45 5.30 -7.95 -8.80
N GLY A 46 5.95 -7.85 -9.96
CA GLY A 46 7.40 -7.73 -10.09
C GLY A 46 7.90 -6.30 -9.89
N GLN A 47 9.20 -6.15 -9.62
CA GLN A 47 9.86 -4.85 -9.55
C GLN A 47 9.91 -4.14 -10.92
N ASN A 48 9.49 -2.88 -10.95
CA ASN A 48 9.69 -1.95 -12.06
C ASN A 48 10.49 -0.74 -11.55
N TYR A 49 11.73 -0.61 -12.02
CA TYR A 49 12.64 0.46 -11.59
C TYR A 49 12.27 1.78 -12.28
N VAL A 50 11.83 2.75 -11.48
CA VAL A 50 11.58 4.11 -11.95
C VAL A 50 12.89 4.89 -12.01
N ASN A 51 13.75 4.73 -11.00
CA ASN A 51 15.12 5.25 -10.97
C ASN A 51 15.96 4.51 -9.89
N LYS A 52 17.14 5.04 -9.54
CA LYS A 52 18.04 4.44 -8.53
C LYS A 52 17.45 4.38 -7.12
N LYS A 53 16.51 5.26 -6.79
CA LYS A 53 15.90 5.43 -5.47
C LYS A 53 14.43 5.00 -5.41
N ARG A 54 13.83 4.63 -6.54
CA ARG A 54 12.39 4.36 -6.63
C ARG A 54 12.08 3.12 -7.44
N VAL A 55 11.24 2.26 -6.87
CA VAL A 55 10.73 1.05 -7.50
C VAL A 55 9.21 1.05 -7.35
N THR A 56 8.50 0.57 -8.36
CA THR A 56 7.07 0.25 -8.27
C THR A 56 6.88 -1.24 -8.45
N PHE A 57 5.84 -1.78 -7.83
CA PHE A 57 5.41 -3.16 -8.00
C PHE A 57 4.06 -3.14 -8.69
N ARG A 58 4.00 -3.72 -9.89
CA ARG A 58 2.80 -3.72 -10.72
C ARG A 58 2.37 -5.15 -11.01
N CYS A 59 1.07 -5.42 -10.87
CA CYS A 59 0.50 -6.68 -11.30
C CYS A 59 0.53 -6.74 -12.83
N ASP A 60 1.02 -7.83 -13.38
CA ASP A 60 0.92 -8.10 -14.81
C ASP A 60 -0.50 -8.58 -15.17
N GLY A 61 -0.97 -8.26 -16.39
CA GLY A 61 -2.25 -8.73 -16.91
C GLY A 61 -3.03 -7.66 -17.67
N PRO A 62 -4.34 -7.88 -17.91
CA PRO A 62 -5.19 -6.97 -18.68
C PRO A 62 -5.37 -5.60 -18.03
N ARG A 63 -5.03 -5.46 -16.74
CA ARG A 63 -4.93 -4.18 -16.05
C ARG A 63 -3.59 -4.13 -15.32
N GLU A 64 -2.65 -3.36 -15.86
CA GLU A 64 -1.37 -3.09 -15.22
C GLU A 64 -1.58 -2.11 -14.05
N VAL A 65 -1.85 -2.66 -12.86
CA VAL A 65 -2.13 -1.89 -11.64
C VAL A 65 -0.92 -1.89 -10.71
N ARG A 66 -0.60 -0.72 -10.15
CA ARG A 66 0.45 -0.58 -9.13
C ARG A 66 -0.14 -0.95 -7.77
N VAL A 67 0.49 -1.90 -7.07
CA VAL A 67 0.04 -2.39 -5.76
C VAL A 67 0.96 -1.98 -4.61
N ALA A 68 2.23 -1.74 -4.91
CA ALA A 68 3.21 -1.26 -3.95
C ALA A 68 4.25 -0.36 -4.62
N ASP A 69 4.95 0.42 -3.81
CA ASP A 69 6.11 1.18 -4.24
C ASP A 69 7.16 1.31 -3.14
N TRP A 70 8.39 1.59 -3.54
CA TRP A 70 9.52 1.74 -2.63
C TRP A 70 10.23 3.07 -2.87
N GLY A 71 10.51 3.80 -1.79
CA GLY A 71 11.25 5.08 -1.85
C GLY A 71 10.41 6.31 -2.20
N TYR A 72 9.07 6.23 -2.17
CA TYR A 72 8.19 7.38 -2.46
C TYR A 72 7.89 8.21 -1.23
N LEU A 73 7.51 7.58 -0.12
CA LEU A 73 7.17 8.27 1.13
C LEU A 73 8.39 8.50 2.04
N GLY A 74 9.47 7.76 1.79
CA GLY A 74 10.75 7.92 2.47
C GLY A 74 11.80 6.97 1.92
N ASP A 75 13.07 7.32 2.05
CA ASP A 75 14.19 6.47 1.59
C ASP A 75 14.11 5.12 2.31
N GLY A 76 14.06 4.03 1.52
CA GLY A 76 14.05 2.66 2.04
C GLY A 76 12.67 2.10 2.41
N LEU A 77 11.60 2.89 2.39
CA LEU A 77 10.26 2.46 2.77
C LEU A 77 9.56 1.73 1.64
N LEU A 78 8.99 0.55 1.93
CA LEU A 78 8.12 -0.20 1.03
C LEU A 78 6.66 0.01 1.46
N GLU A 79 5.86 0.56 0.56
CA GLU A 79 4.48 0.96 0.79
C GLU A 79 3.52 0.14 -0.04
N PHE A 80 2.44 -0.34 0.56
CA PHE A 80 1.35 -1.00 -0.13
C PHE A 80 0.17 -0.04 -0.25
N GLY A 81 -0.26 0.19 -1.49
CA GLY A 81 -1.37 1.09 -1.77
C GLY A 81 -2.69 0.56 -1.22
N THR A 82 -3.66 1.47 -1.08
CA THR A 82 -5.02 1.08 -0.71
C THR A 82 -5.68 0.24 -1.81
N PRO A 83 -6.36 -0.87 -1.46
CA PRO A 83 -7.11 -1.65 -2.45
C PRO A 83 -8.30 -0.89 -3.03
N CYS A 84 -9.10 -0.22 -2.19
CA CYS A 84 -10.43 0.25 -2.58
C CYS A 84 -10.68 1.76 -2.40
N ASN A 85 -9.75 2.51 -1.81
CA ASN A 85 -9.93 3.95 -1.61
C ASN A 85 -9.34 4.77 -2.78
N GLY A 86 -10.00 5.88 -3.16
CA GLY A 86 -9.40 6.92 -4.03
C GLY A 86 -8.77 6.46 -5.36
N GLY A 87 -9.28 5.41 -6.00
CA GLY A 87 -8.66 4.83 -7.21
C GLY A 87 -7.68 3.68 -6.91
N GLY A 88 -7.88 2.99 -5.79
CA GLY A 88 -7.14 1.79 -5.42
C GLY A 88 -7.15 0.69 -6.49
N TYR A 89 -6.25 -0.28 -6.33
CA TYR A 89 -5.96 -1.26 -7.38
C TYR A 89 -6.99 -2.38 -7.53
N ALA A 90 -7.94 -2.50 -6.60
CA ALA A 90 -8.95 -3.56 -6.63
C ALA A 90 -10.07 -3.26 -7.64
N LEU A 91 -10.75 -4.32 -8.07
CA LEU A 91 -11.95 -4.19 -8.88
C LEU A 91 -13.12 -3.67 -8.02
N THR A 92 -14.03 -2.91 -8.62
CA THR A 92 -15.22 -2.39 -7.93
C THR A 92 -16.01 -3.51 -7.22
N SER A 93 -16.14 -4.69 -7.83
CA SER A 93 -16.81 -5.84 -7.23
C SER A 93 -16.11 -6.37 -5.96
N GLN A 94 -14.79 -6.24 -5.86
CA GLN A 94 -14.02 -6.63 -4.68
C GLN A 94 -14.12 -5.57 -3.55
N CYS A 95 -14.58 -4.36 -3.88
CA CYS A 95 -14.72 -3.27 -2.94
C CYS A 95 -16.13 -3.11 -2.39
N GLN A 96 -17.13 -3.81 -2.92
CA GLN A 96 -18.52 -3.67 -2.50
C GLN A 96 -18.78 -4.25 -1.10
N ASN A 97 -18.02 -5.26 -0.67
CA ASN A 97 -18.23 -5.89 0.63
C ASN A 97 -17.50 -5.16 1.76
N ASN A 98 -18.25 -4.77 2.80
CA ASN A 98 -17.72 -4.03 3.95
C ASN A 98 -16.70 -4.82 4.80
N THR A 99 -16.66 -6.15 4.65
CA THR A 99 -15.75 -7.03 5.41
C THR A 99 -14.54 -7.48 4.61
N SER A 100 -14.24 -6.85 3.46
CA SER A 100 -13.12 -7.28 2.64
C SER A 100 -11.78 -6.95 3.26
N PHE A 101 -10.95 -7.98 3.38
CA PHE A 101 -9.59 -7.90 3.87
C PHE A 101 -8.62 -8.32 2.77
N TRP A 102 -7.41 -7.78 2.86
CA TRP A 102 -6.36 -8.02 1.90
C TRP A 102 -5.13 -8.53 2.63
N ALA A 103 -4.36 -9.38 1.96
CA ALA A 103 -3.05 -9.79 2.43
C ALA A 103 -1.98 -9.33 1.45
N VAL A 104 -0.90 -8.78 1.98
CA VAL A 104 0.28 -8.35 1.26
C VAL A 104 1.44 -9.19 1.72
N CYS A 105 2.08 -9.89 0.79
CA CYS A 105 3.15 -10.81 1.10
C CYS A 105 4.43 -10.45 0.34
N ILE A 106 5.55 -10.66 1.00
CA ILE A 106 6.88 -10.54 0.40
C ILE A 106 7.67 -11.83 0.60
N VAL A 107 8.68 -12.04 -0.23
CA VAL A 107 9.73 -13.04 0.04
C VAL A 107 11.03 -12.26 0.23
N PRO A 108 11.51 -12.09 1.47
CA PRO A 108 12.75 -11.35 1.71
C PRO A 108 13.93 -11.99 0.99
N VAL A 109 14.91 -11.16 0.59
CA VAL A 109 16.11 -11.66 -0.11
C VAL A 109 16.87 -12.64 0.79
N GLY A 110 17.20 -13.82 0.25
CA GLY A 110 17.87 -14.89 1.00
C GLY A 110 16.95 -15.73 1.88
N LYS A 111 15.64 -15.52 1.81
CA LYS A 111 14.62 -16.37 2.48
C LYS A 111 13.84 -17.18 1.44
N THR A 112 13.33 -18.34 1.86
CA THR A 112 12.44 -19.19 1.05
C THR A 112 10.99 -19.08 1.47
N THR A 113 10.72 -18.60 2.69
CA THR A 113 9.39 -18.42 3.26
C THR A 113 8.86 -17.03 2.95
N LYS A 114 7.60 -16.96 2.52
CA LYS A 114 6.88 -15.68 2.39
C LYS A 114 6.49 -15.17 3.77
N GLU A 115 6.53 -13.86 3.93
CA GLU A 115 5.98 -13.15 5.09
C GLU A 115 4.78 -12.36 4.63
N CYS A 116 3.67 -12.46 5.36
CA CYS A 116 2.41 -11.84 5.00
C CYS A 116 1.91 -10.93 6.12
N LYS A 117 1.36 -9.79 5.73
CA LYS A 117 0.63 -8.86 6.58
C LYS A 117 -0.72 -8.60 5.97
N TYR A 118 -1.64 -8.13 6.79
CA TYR A 118 -3.02 -7.93 6.40
C TYR A 118 -3.42 -6.48 6.61
N LEU A 119 -4.35 -6.01 5.78
CA LEU A 119 -4.92 -4.69 5.85
C LEU A 119 -6.40 -4.73 5.47
N TRP A 120 -7.16 -3.74 5.94
CA TRP A 120 -8.54 -3.56 5.49
C TRP A 120 -8.57 -2.92 4.10
N ARG A 121 -9.68 -3.08 3.37
CA ARG A 121 -9.81 -2.63 1.97
C ARG A 121 -9.55 -1.13 1.74
N TYR A 122 -9.66 -0.28 2.75
CA TYR A 122 -9.43 1.16 2.63
C TYR A 122 -8.14 1.65 3.28
N ASP A 123 -7.39 0.76 3.92
CA ASP A 123 -6.09 1.09 4.47
C ASP A 123 -5.05 1.03 3.36
N ASP A 124 -4.05 1.89 3.43
CA ASP A 124 -2.71 1.63 2.91
C ASP A 124 -1.81 1.24 4.09
N CYS A 125 -0.64 0.66 3.80
CA CYS A 125 0.31 0.43 4.88
C CYS A 125 1.76 0.36 4.43
N GLN A 126 2.62 0.81 5.34
CA GLN A 126 4.08 0.72 5.25
C GLN A 126 4.57 -0.61 5.80
N TRP A 127 5.40 -1.32 5.05
CA TRP A 127 6.05 -2.51 5.56
C TRP A 127 6.92 -2.18 6.79
N PRO A 128 6.92 -3.00 7.86
CA PRO A 128 7.60 -2.65 9.11
C PRO A 128 9.11 -2.44 8.98
N GLU A 129 9.73 -3.11 8.03
CA GLU A 129 11.17 -3.07 7.79
C GLU A 129 11.52 -2.07 6.67
N THR A 130 12.74 -1.54 6.75
CA THR A 130 13.31 -0.75 5.66
C THR A 130 14.18 -1.62 4.77
N PHE A 131 14.22 -1.28 3.50
CA PHE A 131 14.96 -2.02 2.48
C PHE A 131 16.02 -1.14 1.82
N THR A 132 17.16 -1.73 1.49
CA THR A 132 18.04 -1.19 0.46
C THR A 132 17.64 -1.79 -0.88
N ARG A 133 18.23 -1.28 -1.97
CA ARG A 133 17.99 -1.86 -3.30
C ARG A 133 18.34 -3.35 -3.38
N ASP A 134 19.35 -3.79 -2.62
CA ASP A 134 19.84 -5.17 -2.64
C ASP A 134 19.00 -6.09 -1.76
N THR A 135 18.35 -5.56 -0.72
CA THR A 135 17.48 -6.33 0.18
C THR A 135 16.00 -6.26 -0.19
N LEU A 136 15.61 -5.37 -1.12
CA LEU A 136 14.23 -5.21 -1.58
C LEU A 136 13.70 -6.51 -2.23
N PRO A 137 12.51 -7.01 -1.83
CA PRO A 137 11.95 -8.25 -2.37
C PRO A 137 11.72 -8.13 -3.88
N LYS A 138 12.08 -9.16 -4.64
CA LYS A 138 12.00 -9.16 -6.12
C LYS A 138 10.57 -9.13 -6.66
N LYS A 139 9.62 -9.56 -5.84
CA LYS A 139 8.18 -9.51 -6.12
C LYS A 139 7.40 -9.39 -4.81
N VAL A 140 6.18 -8.92 -4.93
CA VAL A 140 5.17 -8.97 -3.86
C VAL A 140 3.97 -9.77 -4.35
N ILE A 141 3.21 -10.35 -3.43
CA ILE A 141 2.04 -11.18 -3.73
C ILE A 141 0.84 -10.59 -2.99
N ILE A 142 -0.25 -10.37 -3.70
CA ILE A 142 -1.46 -9.75 -3.17
C ILE A 142 -2.57 -10.80 -3.13
N TYR A 143 -3.29 -10.84 -2.02
CA TYR A 143 -4.44 -11.71 -1.81
C TYR A 143 -5.65 -10.91 -1.32
N TYR A 144 -6.85 -11.42 -1.54
CA TYR A 144 -8.10 -10.80 -1.10
C TYR A 144 -9.12 -11.83 -0.60
N LYS A 145 -10.03 -11.38 0.26
CA LYS A 145 -11.18 -12.15 0.77
C LYS A 145 -12.42 -11.28 0.86
#